data_AF-A0A8J2JMQ8-F1
#
_entry.id   AF-A0A8J2JMQ8-F1
#
_cell.length_a   1.000
_cell.length_b   1.000
_cell.length_c   1.000
_cell.angle_alpha   90.00
_cell.angle_beta   90.00
_cell.angle_gamma   90.00
#
_symmetry.space_group_name_H-M   'P 1'
#
loop_
_entity.id
_entity.type
_entity.pdbx_description
1 polymer ?
#
loop_
_entity_poly.entity_id
_entity_poly.type
_entity_poly.pdbx_seq_one_letter_code
_entity_poly.pdbx_strand_id
1 'polypeptide(L)'
;MCLCSCTAWVVFTILSAALFVYISPKGGAPVKFAGVYTQPGRFYWVKLVAFYLLMRLRKWKDARDKNKMKDHTQMETYNSGYGTKSKNSPEEMDKVQPLSTHYQAIDAVYFNGANKDGFCIVTATARRPHGVINGFFIMSIPGVGTLVTPRFPDTLLFGGTDKVFGSEGLQFEPVVPMKHWKLTYSGELKLENDTSKRFQVKFEADWKTTLPYFDYDTMIPPWTMARAIAREPWSREYFEMLKAAHQTHYEQHGNITGKIQVEGKSYTFDIPSMRDHSYGFKREWKLLHRYMMHAFSTKDGRRFDTINVCQPQTSSHLELGYIYEKDGSLHPVEWLDLPLWNHGENGTLPSDYGFTFKANGKVHYVQVQVLHTVDFHIGWEWEAKIIERHCRFFVDGVEGYGVSECHYRDAGGRPAEFSAKDPDWVKDNSSLNQDNKFENLNQHEYESSVYVVDVLNHITDNSFIILFSSNESHVKENKNTSKLPSGGKGYPKSGVTQKLDVQKTSDVTGTSNASPKGQPGSQTASIQFIRMVNPARTPVIKERSKITIRGKKTFAFVSNPKIFLPKLFTKLIKRLESIGIAKSMPADIFDQRNALLPHRENLGPQLGVVKPDYLDM
;
A
#
# COMPACT_ATOMS: atom_id res chain seq x y z
N MET A 1 -7.73 -30.70 -41.71
CA MET A 1 -8.36 -31.30 -40.51
C MET A 1 -7.89 -30.70 -39.16
N CYS A 2 -6.79 -29.94 -39.06
CA CYS A 2 -6.35 -29.37 -37.77
C CYS A 2 -7.19 -28.21 -37.19
N LEU A 3 -7.85 -27.38 -38.03
CA LEU A 3 -8.59 -26.21 -37.53
C LEU A 3 -9.83 -26.57 -36.70
N CYS A 4 -10.64 -27.56 -37.11
CA CYS A 4 -11.87 -27.95 -36.38
C CYS A 4 -11.58 -28.52 -34.98
N SER A 5 -10.41 -29.16 -34.79
CA SER A 5 -10.02 -29.65 -33.46
C SER A 5 -9.73 -28.52 -32.48
N CYS A 6 -9.17 -27.40 -32.95
CA CYS A 6 -8.80 -26.29 -32.09
C CYS A 6 -10.04 -25.53 -31.59
N THR A 7 -11.04 -25.34 -32.44
CA THR A 7 -12.30 -24.67 -32.08
C THR A 7 -13.08 -25.49 -31.05
N ALA A 8 -13.15 -26.82 -31.21
CA ALA A 8 -13.81 -27.70 -30.26
C ALA A 8 -13.15 -27.67 -28.86
N TRP A 9 -11.81 -27.64 -28.80
CA TRP A 9 -11.07 -27.52 -27.54
C TRP A 9 -11.27 -26.17 -26.85
N VAL A 10 -11.35 -25.08 -27.60
CA VAL A 10 -11.64 -23.74 -27.05
C VAL A 10 -13.05 -23.70 -26.48
N VAL A 11 -14.05 -24.19 -27.22
CA VAL A 11 -15.45 -24.25 -26.77
C VAL A 11 -15.57 -25.13 -25.52
N PHE A 12 -14.96 -26.31 -25.51
CA PHE A 12 -14.96 -27.19 -24.33
C PHE A 12 -14.29 -26.53 -23.12
N THR A 13 -13.20 -25.80 -23.32
CA THR A 13 -12.50 -25.08 -22.25
C THR A 13 -13.35 -23.95 -21.68
N ILE A 14 -14.00 -23.17 -22.55
CA ILE A 14 -14.92 -22.08 -22.14
C ILE A 14 -16.11 -22.67 -21.37
N LEU A 15 -16.74 -23.72 -21.89
CA LEU A 15 -17.87 -24.38 -21.24
C LEU A 15 -17.48 -25.01 -19.91
N SER A 16 -16.28 -25.61 -19.82
CA SER A 16 -15.76 -26.16 -18.56
C SER A 16 -15.47 -25.07 -17.53
N ALA A 17 -14.92 -23.93 -17.95
CA ALA A 17 -14.69 -22.78 -17.08
C ALA A 17 -16.01 -22.13 -16.62
N ALA A 18 -16.99 -22.00 -17.52
CA ALA A 18 -18.31 -21.49 -17.22
C ALA A 18 -19.08 -22.43 -16.27
N LEU A 19 -19.02 -23.74 -16.51
CA LEU A 19 -19.60 -24.75 -15.63
C LEU A 19 -18.91 -24.74 -14.27
N PHE A 20 -17.58 -24.62 -14.22
CA PHE A 20 -16.83 -24.49 -12.97
C PHE A 20 -17.25 -23.26 -12.17
N VAL A 21 -17.41 -22.11 -12.83
CA VAL A 21 -17.95 -20.88 -12.22
C VAL A 21 -19.36 -21.10 -11.69
N TYR A 22 -20.22 -21.78 -12.46
CA TYR A 22 -21.61 -22.03 -12.11
C TYR A 22 -21.78 -22.98 -10.92
N ILE A 23 -20.96 -24.03 -10.84
CA ILE A 23 -21.00 -25.04 -9.76
C ILE A 23 -20.12 -24.65 -8.56
N SER A 24 -19.28 -23.63 -8.68
CA SER A 24 -18.48 -23.15 -7.55
C SER A 24 -19.42 -22.67 -6.45
N PRO A 25 -19.19 -23.06 -5.18
CA PRO A 25 -20.07 -22.73 -4.07
C PRO A 25 -20.41 -21.23 -4.08
N LYS A 26 -21.70 -20.91 -4.00
CA LYS A 26 -22.21 -19.52 -3.91
C LYS A 26 -21.91 -18.87 -2.55
N GLY A 27 -20.82 -19.28 -1.88
CA GLY A 27 -20.39 -18.67 -0.62
C GLY A 27 -20.12 -17.18 -0.82
N GLY A 28 -20.33 -16.40 0.24
CA GLY A 28 -19.99 -14.98 0.26
C GLY A 28 -18.52 -14.73 -0.03
N ALA A 29 -18.16 -13.45 -0.18
CA ALA A 29 -16.76 -13.07 -0.28
C ALA A 29 -15.98 -13.64 0.92
N PRO A 30 -14.76 -14.17 0.73
CA PRO A 30 -13.93 -14.58 1.84
C PRO A 30 -13.78 -13.43 2.85
N VAL A 31 -13.80 -13.76 4.14
CA VAL A 31 -13.55 -12.78 5.21
C VAL A 31 -12.15 -12.19 5.00
N LYS A 32 -12.01 -10.87 5.08
CA LYS A 32 -10.71 -10.20 4.95
C LYS A 32 -9.81 -10.51 6.15
N PHE A 33 -8.50 -10.66 5.95
CA PHE A 33 -7.59 -10.67 7.09
C PHE A 33 -7.60 -9.28 7.73
N ALA A 34 -7.62 -9.22 9.06
CA ALA A 34 -7.72 -7.98 9.83
C ALA A 34 -8.80 -6.98 9.35
N GLY A 35 -9.88 -7.47 8.71
CA GLY A 35 -10.93 -6.61 8.13
C GLY A 35 -10.54 -5.81 6.87
N VAL A 36 -9.25 -5.76 6.50
CA VAL A 36 -8.74 -4.89 5.42
C VAL A 36 -8.28 -5.69 4.19
N TYR A 37 -7.60 -6.81 4.42
CA TYR A 37 -6.82 -7.56 3.42
C TYR A 37 -7.66 -8.60 2.66
N THR A 38 -7.86 -8.38 1.36
CA THR A 38 -8.73 -9.22 0.51
C THR A 38 -8.10 -10.57 0.17
N GLN A 39 -8.82 -11.66 0.43
CA GLN A 39 -8.37 -13.00 0.06
C GLN A 39 -8.84 -13.44 -1.35
N PRO A 40 -8.17 -14.43 -1.98
CA PRO A 40 -8.61 -15.02 -3.25
C PRO A 40 -10.07 -15.53 -3.22
N GLY A 41 -10.96 -14.84 -3.92
CA GLY A 41 -12.35 -15.28 -4.11
C GLY A 41 -12.53 -16.31 -5.23
N ARG A 42 -13.79 -16.73 -5.46
CA ARG A 42 -14.15 -17.74 -6.48
C ARG A 42 -13.67 -17.45 -7.91
N PHE A 43 -13.57 -16.17 -8.26
CA PHE A 43 -13.15 -15.72 -9.60
C PHE A 43 -11.67 -15.38 -9.71
N TYR A 44 -10.90 -15.59 -8.65
CA TYR A 44 -9.49 -15.18 -8.57
C TYR A 44 -8.67 -15.60 -9.79
N TRP A 45 -8.68 -16.89 -10.13
CA TRP A 45 -7.87 -17.40 -11.24
C TRP A 45 -8.28 -16.86 -12.61
N VAL A 46 -9.58 -16.62 -12.83
CA VAL A 46 -10.08 -16.02 -14.07
C VAL A 46 -9.62 -14.56 -14.17
N LYS A 47 -9.81 -13.78 -13.10
CA LYS A 47 -9.35 -12.39 -13.00
C LYS A 47 -7.83 -12.28 -13.21
N LEU A 48 -7.08 -13.16 -12.57
CA LEU A 48 -5.62 -13.21 -12.67
C LEU A 48 -5.16 -13.41 -14.12
N VAL A 49 -5.73 -14.38 -14.83
CA VAL A 49 -5.33 -14.65 -16.22
C VAL A 49 -5.74 -13.49 -17.12
N ALA A 50 -6.95 -12.95 -16.94
CA ALA A 50 -7.43 -11.81 -17.71
C ALA A 50 -6.52 -10.59 -17.53
N PHE A 51 -6.16 -10.22 -16.30
CA PHE A 51 -5.29 -9.08 -16.02
C PHE A 51 -3.85 -9.30 -16.49
N TYR A 52 -3.31 -10.51 -16.30
CA TYR A 52 -2.00 -10.89 -16.83
C TYR A 52 -1.93 -10.68 -18.35
N LEU A 53 -2.92 -11.19 -19.09
CA LEU A 53 -2.98 -11.02 -20.55
C LEU A 53 -3.16 -9.55 -20.94
N LEU A 54 -3.97 -8.78 -20.22
CA LEU A 54 -4.13 -7.34 -20.42
C LEU A 54 -2.79 -6.61 -20.28
N MET A 55 -2.04 -6.86 -19.21
CA MET A 55 -0.73 -6.25 -19.00
C MET A 55 0.27 -6.65 -20.09
N ARG A 56 0.31 -7.93 -20.49
CA ARG A 56 1.17 -8.40 -21.59
C ARG A 56 0.83 -7.68 -22.89
N LEU A 57 -0.45 -7.50 -23.20
CA LEU A 57 -0.92 -6.76 -24.37
C LEU A 57 -0.53 -5.28 -24.27
N ARG A 58 -0.69 -4.65 -23.11
CA ARG A 58 -0.28 -3.25 -22.86
C ARG A 58 1.22 -3.08 -23.10
N LYS A 59 2.07 -3.92 -22.49
CA LYS A 59 3.54 -3.90 -22.72
C LYS A 59 3.90 -4.08 -24.19
N TRP A 60 3.23 -4.99 -24.88
CA TRP A 60 3.47 -5.24 -26.30
C TRP A 60 3.06 -4.05 -27.19
N LYS A 61 1.94 -3.38 -26.87
CA LYS A 61 1.51 -2.16 -27.58
C LYS A 61 2.49 -1.02 -27.32
N ASP A 62 2.86 -0.80 -26.07
CA ASP A 62 3.78 0.25 -25.65
C ASP A 62 5.15 0.13 -26.32
N ALA A 63 5.71 -1.08 -26.37
CA ALA A 63 6.99 -1.36 -27.03
C ALA A 63 7.00 -1.02 -28.54
N ARG A 64 5.83 -0.83 -29.16
CA ARG A 64 5.66 -0.45 -30.57
C ARG A 64 5.29 1.01 -30.76
N ASP A 65 4.81 1.68 -29.72
CA ASP A 65 4.39 3.08 -29.76
C ASP A 65 5.52 3.99 -29.26
N LYS A 66 6.55 4.17 -30.11
CA LYS A 66 7.79 4.87 -29.73
C LYS A 66 7.65 6.39 -29.55
N ASN A 67 6.53 6.98 -29.97
CA ASN A 67 6.40 8.43 -30.10
C ASN A 67 5.47 9.06 -29.04
N LYS A 68 4.87 8.27 -28.15
CA LYS A 68 3.81 8.76 -27.28
C LYS A 68 4.30 9.07 -25.87
N MET A 69 4.69 10.32 -25.64
CA MET A 69 4.78 10.85 -24.28
C MET A 69 3.38 10.95 -23.68
N LYS A 70 3.24 10.55 -22.42
CA LYS A 70 1.99 10.72 -21.69
C LYS A 70 2.10 11.91 -20.77
N ASP A 71 1.08 12.73 -20.86
CA ASP A 71 0.94 13.89 -20.03
C ASP A 71 0.32 13.45 -18.71
N HIS A 72 1.11 13.51 -17.64
CA HIS A 72 0.65 13.15 -16.30
C HIS A 72 -0.12 14.29 -15.63
N THR A 73 -0.17 15.48 -16.24
CA THR A 73 -0.90 16.63 -15.72
C THR A 73 -2.38 16.60 -16.05
N GLN A 74 -2.81 15.68 -16.94
CA GLN A 74 -4.20 15.51 -17.37
C GLN A 74 -4.64 14.05 -17.21
N MET A 75 -5.67 13.80 -16.40
CA MET A 75 -6.11 12.44 -16.07
C MET A 75 -6.52 11.62 -17.31
N GLU A 76 -7.13 12.26 -18.31
CA GLU A 76 -7.63 11.60 -19.52
C GLU A 76 -6.50 11.07 -20.41
N THR A 77 -5.33 11.72 -20.36
CA THR A 77 -4.16 11.36 -21.17
C THR A 77 -3.10 10.61 -20.35
N TYR A 78 -3.23 10.62 -19.02
CA TYR A 78 -2.37 9.90 -18.08
C TYR A 78 -2.63 8.39 -18.08
N ASN A 79 -2.23 7.73 -19.17
CA ASN A 79 -2.44 6.29 -19.42
C ASN A 79 -1.12 5.50 -19.32
N SER A 80 -0.24 5.87 -18.38
CA SER A 80 0.96 5.11 -18.01
C SER A 80 0.63 4.05 -16.96
N GLY A 81 1.66 3.36 -16.45
CA GLY A 81 1.48 2.24 -15.54
C GLY A 81 0.94 0.98 -16.20
N TYR A 82 0.96 -0.10 -15.40
CA TYR A 82 0.43 -1.40 -15.78
C TYR A 82 1.01 -1.94 -17.10
N GLY A 83 2.31 -1.72 -17.30
CA GLY A 83 3.06 -2.14 -18.48
C GLY A 83 3.12 -1.09 -19.58
N THR A 84 3.10 0.21 -19.28
CA THR A 84 3.04 1.26 -20.30
C THR A 84 3.81 2.48 -19.78
N LYS A 85 4.90 2.89 -20.45
CA LYS A 85 5.78 3.97 -19.96
C LYS A 85 5.07 5.31 -19.79
N SER A 86 5.52 6.13 -18.86
CA SER A 86 5.10 7.53 -18.73
C SER A 86 5.80 8.45 -19.75
N LYS A 87 7.11 8.29 -19.91
CA LYS A 87 7.98 9.08 -20.79
C LYS A 87 8.83 8.19 -21.69
N ASN A 88 9.37 8.79 -22.75
CA ASN A 88 10.12 8.07 -23.78
C ASN A 88 11.62 7.96 -23.50
N SER A 89 12.16 8.77 -22.58
CA SER A 89 13.58 8.75 -22.25
C SER A 89 13.85 9.02 -20.76
N PRO A 90 14.99 8.57 -20.22
CA PRO A 90 15.44 8.88 -18.87
C PRO A 90 15.52 10.38 -18.58
N GLU A 91 15.95 11.19 -19.54
CA GLU A 91 16.08 12.65 -19.40
C GLU A 91 14.74 13.33 -19.15
N GLU A 92 13.67 12.83 -19.79
CA GLU A 92 12.31 13.33 -19.57
C GLU A 92 11.71 12.87 -18.25
N MET A 93 12.16 11.72 -17.72
CA MET A 93 11.74 11.20 -16.41
C MET A 93 12.48 11.86 -15.24
N ASP A 94 13.76 12.18 -15.42
CA ASP A 94 14.69 12.56 -14.35
C ASP A 94 14.98 14.06 -14.33
N LYS A 95 13.91 14.84 -14.49
CA LYS A 95 13.88 16.30 -14.34
C LYS A 95 12.67 16.71 -13.52
N VAL A 96 12.68 17.95 -13.03
CA VAL A 96 11.52 18.57 -12.39
C VAL A 96 10.31 18.44 -13.30
N GLN A 97 9.24 17.85 -12.79
CA GLN A 97 8.03 17.60 -13.55
C GLN A 97 7.04 18.76 -13.42
N PRO A 98 6.29 19.09 -14.47
CA PRO A 98 5.15 19.99 -14.33
C PRO A 98 4.12 19.38 -13.38
N LEU A 99 3.56 20.21 -12.51
CA LEU A 99 2.44 19.84 -11.65
C LEU A 99 1.12 19.93 -12.43
N SER A 100 0.16 19.07 -12.11
CA SER A 100 -1.22 19.23 -12.59
C SER A 100 -1.89 20.44 -11.93
N THR A 101 -3.10 20.77 -12.39
CA THR A 101 -3.94 21.79 -11.74
C THR A 101 -4.63 21.30 -10.47
N HIS A 102 -4.50 20.01 -10.14
CA HIS A 102 -5.10 19.44 -8.93
C HIS A 102 -4.36 19.93 -7.69
N TYR A 103 -5.08 20.26 -6.60
CA TYR A 103 -4.46 20.76 -5.38
C TYR A 103 -3.48 19.76 -4.73
N GLN A 104 -3.71 18.46 -4.92
CA GLN A 104 -2.80 17.37 -4.52
C GLN A 104 -1.80 16.93 -5.60
N ALA A 105 -1.53 17.76 -6.62
CA ALA A 105 -0.49 17.48 -7.60
C ALA A 105 0.85 17.16 -6.91
N ILE A 106 1.69 16.36 -7.57
CA ILE A 106 2.90 15.83 -6.95
C ILE A 106 4.05 15.66 -7.93
N ASP A 107 5.23 16.04 -7.47
CA ASP A 107 6.52 15.75 -8.07
C ASP A 107 7.53 15.58 -6.92
N ALA A 108 7.89 14.34 -6.62
CA ALA A 108 8.59 13.94 -5.40
C ALA A 108 9.88 13.18 -5.67
N VAL A 109 10.91 13.50 -4.92
CA VAL A 109 12.18 12.79 -4.89
C VAL A 109 12.54 12.49 -3.44
N TYR A 110 13.06 11.31 -3.19
CA TYR A 110 13.53 10.86 -1.89
C TYR A 110 14.81 10.05 -2.02
N PHE A 111 15.61 10.13 -0.96
CA PHE A 111 16.91 9.53 -0.86
C PHE A 111 17.02 8.92 0.53
N ASN A 112 17.43 7.66 0.59
CA ASN A 112 17.78 7.02 1.84
C ASN A 112 19.10 6.26 1.71
N GLY A 113 19.72 5.96 2.84
CA GLY A 113 20.88 5.10 2.89
C GLY A 113 21.47 5.02 4.28
N ALA A 114 22.15 3.92 4.57
CA ALA A 114 22.90 3.75 5.80
C ALA A 114 24.15 2.92 5.56
N ASN A 115 25.15 3.09 6.42
CA ASN A 115 26.38 2.32 6.36
C ASN A 115 26.77 1.72 7.72
N LYS A 116 27.75 0.82 7.68
CA LYS A 116 28.25 0.12 8.87
C LYS A 116 28.87 1.03 9.93
N ASP A 117 29.29 2.23 9.54
CA ASP A 117 29.99 3.18 10.42
C ASP A 117 28.99 4.00 11.26
N GLY A 118 27.69 3.78 11.07
CA GLY A 118 26.62 4.42 11.84
C GLY A 118 26.06 5.69 11.21
N PHE A 119 26.50 6.04 9.98
CA PHE A 119 25.85 7.09 9.22
C PHE A 119 24.54 6.58 8.62
N CYS A 120 23.48 7.37 8.75
CA CYS A 120 22.18 7.13 8.12
C CYS A 120 21.62 8.46 7.63
N ILE A 121 21.19 8.51 6.38
CA ILE A 121 20.56 9.67 5.76
C ILE A 121 19.20 9.27 5.23
N VAL A 122 18.20 10.10 5.52
CA VAL A 122 16.87 10.00 4.92
C VAL A 122 16.41 11.42 4.61
N THR A 123 16.07 11.71 3.35
CA THR A 123 15.63 13.04 2.96
C THR A 123 14.72 13.01 1.75
N ALA A 124 13.70 13.84 1.76
CA ALA A 124 12.72 13.94 0.68
C ALA A 124 12.35 15.38 0.38
N THR A 125 11.89 15.59 -0.84
CA THR A 125 11.08 16.75 -1.22
C THR A 125 9.96 16.30 -2.14
N ALA A 126 8.75 16.72 -1.85
CA ALA A 126 7.58 16.56 -2.69
C ALA A 126 7.03 17.93 -3.03
N ARG A 127 7.23 18.37 -4.27
CA ARG A 127 6.66 19.62 -4.80
C ARG A 127 5.14 19.49 -4.89
N ARG A 128 4.48 20.50 -4.34
CA ARG A 128 3.02 20.67 -4.34
C ARG A 128 2.67 22.05 -4.95
N PRO A 129 1.41 22.26 -5.34
CA PRO A 129 0.95 23.59 -5.78
C PRO A 129 1.24 24.70 -4.75
N HIS A 130 1.26 25.93 -5.23
CA HIS A 130 1.45 27.15 -4.42
C HIS A 130 2.80 27.24 -3.68
N GLY A 131 3.86 26.59 -4.20
CA GLY A 131 5.19 26.67 -3.61
C GLY A 131 5.31 25.95 -2.27
N VAL A 132 4.43 24.98 -2.01
CA VAL A 132 4.53 24.09 -0.85
C VAL A 132 5.41 22.90 -1.18
N ILE A 133 6.26 22.52 -0.24
CA ILE A 133 7.07 21.30 -0.32
C ILE A 133 6.73 20.44 0.90
N ASN A 134 6.34 19.18 0.69
CA ASN A 134 6.47 18.19 1.76
C ASN A 134 7.92 17.73 1.78
N GLY A 135 8.73 18.21 2.74
CA GLY A 135 10.16 17.97 2.76
C GLY A 135 10.74 17.84 4.15
N PHE A 136 11.80 17.05 4.25
CA PHE A 136 12.49 16.76 5.49
C PHE A 136 13.94 16.32 5.22
N PHE A 137 14.79 16.48 6.23
CA PHE A 137 16.17 16.02 6.23
C PHE A 137 16.48 15.40 7.58
N ILE A 138 16.86 14.12 7.56
CA ILE A 138 17.24 13.31 8.73
C ILE A 138 18.65 12.82 8.48
N MET A 139 19.56 13.08 9.41
CA MET A 139 20.96 12.65 9.31
C MET A 139 21.48 12.18 10.66
N SER A 140 21.76 10.88 10.77
CA SER A 140 22.48 10.29 11.90
C SER A 140 23.98 10.38 11.66
N ILE A 141 24.70 10.98 12.61
CA ILE A 141 26.15 11.18 12.57
C ILE A 141 26.78 10.52 13.80
N PRO A 142 27.74 9.59 13.63
CA PRO A 142 28.44 8.96 14.74
C PRO A 142 29.09 9.98 15.67
N GLY A 143 28.81 9.86 16.98
CA GLY A 143 29.32 10.77 18.01
C GLY A 143 28.59 12.11 18.13
N VAL A 144 27.61 12.41 17.28
CA VAL A 144 26.75 13.61 17.39
C VAL A 144 25.30 13.22 17.72
N GLY A 145 24.77 12.21 17.02
CA GLY A 145 23.37 11.79 17.13
C GLY A 145 22.59 12.03 15.84
N THR A 146 21.26 11.93 15.92
CA THR A 146 20.35 12.12 14.77
C THR A 146 19.85 13.57 14.73
N LEU A 147 20.17 14.26 13.63
CA LEU A 147 19.74 15.63 13.38
C LEU A 147 18.54 15.62 12.43
N VAL A 148 17.54 16.46 12.73
CA VAL A 148 16.31 16.61 11.94
C VAL A 148 16.02 18.09 11.65
N THR A 149 15.22 18.35 10.62
CA THR A 149 14.78 19.71 10.28
C THR A 149 14.02 20.38 11.44
N PRO A 150 14.01 21.72 11.54
CA PRO A 150 13.41 22.41 12.69
C PRO A 150 11.92 22.12 12.90
N ARG A 151 11.17 21.94 11.80
CA ARG A 151 9.73 21.72 11.77
C ARG A 151 9.30 20.32 12.22
N PHE A 152 10.22 19.37 12.31
CA PHE A 152 9.94 17.98 12.69
C PHE A 152 9.07 17.89 13.97
N PRO A 153 8.07 17.01 14.06
CA PRO A 153 7.69 15.96 13.10
C PRO A 153 6.86 16.44 11.90
N ASP A 154 6.62 17.74 11.77
CA ASP A 154 5.98 18.31 10.58
C ASP A 154 6.96 18.39 9.41
N THR A 155 6.43 18.21 8.20
CA THR A 155 7.20 18.21 6.94
C THR A 155 6.70 19.24 5.93
N LEU A 156 5.76 20.11 6.29
CA LEU A 156 5.35 21.21 5.41
C LEU A 156 6.40 22.33 5.42
N LEU A 157 7.07 22.54 4.30
CA LEU A 157 8.00 23.64 4.04
C LEU A 157 7.39 24.61 3.02
N PHE A 158 7.79 25.88 3.08
CA PHE A 158 7.23 26.94 2.22
C PHE A 158 8.28 27.72 1.45
N GLY A 159 7.92 28.17 0.24
CA GLY A 159 8.80 28.92 -0.64
C GLY A 159 9.50 28.03 -1.68
N GLY A 160 8.89 26.90 -2.02
CA GLY A 160 9.31 26.08 -3.15
C GLY A 160 9.11 26.81 -4.48
N THR A 161 9.86 26.38 -5.50
CA THR A 161 9.76 26.93 -6.86
C THR A 161 9.49 25.83 -7.87
N ASP A 162 9.23 26.23 -9.12
CA ASP A 162 9.02 25.28 -10.21
C ASP A 162 10.29 24.77 -10.88
N LYS A 163 11.46 25.13 -10.33
CA LYS A 163 12.76 24.88 -10.96
C LYS A 163 13.66 23.92 -10.20
N VAL A 164 13.43 23.76 -8.90
CA VAL A 164 14.28 22.96 -8.02
C VAL A 164 13.43 22.14 -7.06
N PHE A 165 14.00 21.03 -6.61
CA PHE A 165 13.44 20.19 -5.56
C PHE A 165 13.91 20.70 -4.21
N GLY A 166 13.08 21.48 -3.51
CA GLY A 166 13.36 21.87 -2.13
C GLY A 166 12.94 23.28 -1.75
N SER A 167 13.09 23.56 -0.46
CA SER A 167 12.84 24.84 0.18
C SER A 167 13.47 24.87 1.58
N GLU A 168 13.43 26.01 2.27
CA GLU A 168 13.94 26.19 3.64
C GLU A 168 15.37 25.63 3.84
N GLY A 169 16.25 25.90 2.87
CA GLY A 169 17.66 25.48 2.87
C GLY A 169 17.93 24.14 2.19
N LEU A 170 16.91 23.31 1.96
CA LEU A 170 17.01 22.04 1.24
C LEU A 170 16.95 22.27 -0.27
N GLN A 171 17.83 21.61 -1.03
CA GLN A 171 17.85 21.72 -2.49
C GLN A 171 18.50 20.47 -3.13
N PHE A 172 17.76 19.85 -4.05
CA PHE A 172 18.20 18.73 -4.87
C PHE A 172 18.12 19.05 -6.36
N GLU A 173 19.13 18.62 -7.10
CA GLU A 173 19.25 18.93 -8.52
C GLU A 173 19.75 17.72 -9.30
N PRO A 174 19.06 17.30 -10.38
CA PRO A 174 19.63 16.38 -11.34
C PRO A 174 20.76 17.08 -12.11
N VAL A 175 21.97 16.53 -12.05
CA VAL A 175 23.13 17.01 -12.81
C VAL A 175 23.27 16.24 -14.11
N VAL A 176 23.15 14.91 -14.03
CA VAL A 176 23.11 14.00 -15.18
C VAL A 176 21.97 13.00 -14.95
N PRO A 177 20.95 12.96 -15.83
CA PRO A 177 19.81 12.06 -15.69
C PRO A 177 20.21 10.62 -15.40
N MET A 178 19.57 10.04 -14.38
CA MET A 178 19.75 8.69 -13.85
C MET A 178 21.18 8.33 -13.41
N LYS A 179 22.07 9.32 -13.24
CA LYS A 179 23.49 9.06 -12.95
C LYS A 179 24.06 9.93 -11.85
N HIS A 180 23.69 11.20 -11.79
CA HIS A 180 24.28 12.14 -10.85
C HIS A 180 23.26 13.18 -10.41
N TRP A 181 23.07 13.25 -9.10
CA TRP A 181 22.30 14.27 -8.41
C TRP A 181 23.16 15.00 -7.39
N LYS A 182 22.92 16.30 -7.24
CA LYS A 182 23.53 17.12 -6.19
C LYS A 182 22.51 17.34 -5.08
N LEU A 183 22.93 17.09 -3.84
CA LEU A 183 22.10 17.25 -2.65
C LEU A 183 22.75 18.28 -1.73
N THR A 184 21.98 19.28 -1.33
CA THR A 184 22.48 20.34 -0.43
C THR A 184 21.46 20.70 0.64
N TYR A 185 21.98 21.04 1.82
CA TYR A 185 21.20 21.66 2.89
C TYR A 185 22.05 22.73 3.57
N SER A 186 21.49 23.92 3.78
CA SER A 186 22.14 24.99 4.55
C SER A 186 21.11 25.65 5.46
N GLY A 187 21.26 25.44 6.77
CA GLY A 187 20.28 25.88 7.74
C GLY A 187 20.52 25.27 9.11
N GLU A 188 19.58 25.49 10.01
CA GLU A 188 19.60 24.94 11.35
C GLU A 188 18.98 23.53 11.38
N LEU A 189 19.63 22.57 12.02
CA LEU A 189 19.00 21.30 12.41
C LEU A 189 18.91 21.20 13.92
N LYS A 190 17.92 20.45 14.43
CA LYS A 190 17.81 20.14 15.85
C LYS A 190 18.17 18.69 16.12
N LEU A 191 18.65 18.40 17.33
CA LEU A 191 18.83 17.02 17.79
C LEU A 191 17.44 16.39 17.99
N GLU A 192 17.26 15.19 17.45
CA GLU A 192 15.97 14.48 17.47
C GLU A 192 15.48 14.24 18.91
N ASN A 193 16.34 13.66 19.76
CA ASN A 193 16.02 13.31 21.14
C ASN A 193 16.13 14.46 22.16
N ASP A 194 16.55 15.66 21.73
CA ASP A 194 16.69 16.85 22.57
C ASP A 194 16.51 18.11 21.71
N THR A 195 15.25 18.51 21.52
CA THR A 195 14.88 19.61 20.63
C THR A 195 15.38 20.98 21.10
N SER A 196 15.93 21.08 22.31
CA SER A 196 16.57 22.30 22.81
C SER A 196 17.94 22.53 22.16
N LYS A 197 18.59 21.47 21.68
CA LYS A 197 19.87 21.53 20.98
C LYS A 197 19.65 21.73 19.49
N ARG A 198 20.25 22.81 19.00
CA ARG A 198 20.20 23.23 17.60
C ARG A 198 21.62 23.46 17.11
N PHE A 199 21.83 23.16 15.85
CA PHE A 199 23.15 23.25 15.22
C PHE A 199 23.00 23.95 13.87
N GLN A 200 23.90 24.90 13.62
CA GLN A 200 24.07 25.41 12.27
C GLN A 200 24.78 24.35 11.42
N VAL A 201 24.13 23.99 10.31
CA VAL A 201 24.57 22.90 9.45
C VAL A 201 24.77 23.36 8.01
N LYS A 202 25.84 22.84 7.41
CA LYS A 202 26.05 22.90 5.96
C LYS A 202 26.35 21.51 5.42
N PHE A 203 25.47 21.01 4.56
CA PHE A 203 25.55 19.69 3.93
C PHE A 203 25.72 19.85 2.42
N GLU A 204 26.71 19.14 1.88
CA GLU A 204 27.00 19.09 0.45
C GLU A 204 27.34 17.63 0.10
N ALA A 205 26.54 17.02 -0.78
CA ALA A 205 26.75 15.66 -1.23
C ALA A 205 26.40 15.47 -2.71
N ASP A 206 27.04 14.47 -3.30
CA ASP A 206 26.68 13.92 -4.60
C ASP A 206 26.04 12.56 -4.41
N TRP A 207 24.89 12.33 -5.03
CA TRP A 207 24.38 10.99 -5.27
C TRP A 207 24.81 10.55 -6.68
N LYS A 208 25.53 9.43 -6.79
CA LYS A 208 26.05 8.92 -8.07
C LYS A 208 25.79 7.44 -8.25
N THR A 209 25.59 7.02 -9.50
CA THR A 209 25.45 5.60 -9.84
C THR A 209 25.82 5.27 -11.27
N THR A 210 26.13 4.00 -11.50
CA THR A 210 26.24 3.35 -12.82
C THR A 210 25.21 2.22 -12.99
N LEU A 211 24.40 1.95 -11.96
CA LEU A 211 23.40 0.88 -11.97
C LEU A 211 22.18 1.28 -12.82
N PRO A 212 21.50 0.34 -13.51
CA PRO A 212 20.25 0.63 -14.21
C PRO A 212 19.14 1.00 -13.23
N TYR A 213 18.18 1.85 -13.62
CA TYR A 213 17.02 2.17 -12.80
C TYR A 213 15.88 1.13 -12.96
N PHE A 214 15.04 1.01 -11.94
CA PHE A 214 13.84 0.19 -11.93
C PHE A 214 12.59 1.05 -12.14
N ASP A 215 11.92 0.88 -13.28
CA ASP A 215 10.68 1.60 -13.62
C ASP A 215 9.46 0.77 -13.26
N TYR A 216 8.68 1.21 -12.27
CA TYR A 216 7.50 0.48 -11.81
C TYR A 216 6.38 0.44 -12.86
N ASP A 217 6.35 1.37 -13.82
CA ASP A 217 5.34 1.34 -14.89
C ASP A 217 5.53 0.12 -15.80
N THR A 218 6.77 -0.34 -15.99
CA THR A 218 7.10 -1.34 -17.01
C THR A 218 7.85 -2.56 -16.53
N MET A 219 8.54 -2.50 -15.40
CA MET A 219 9.44 -3.56 -14.92
C MET A 219 8.79 -4.49 -13.89
N ILE A 220 7.66 -4.10 -13.28
CA ILE A 220 6.90 -5.03 -12.42
C ILE A 220 6.54 -6.28 -13.23
N PRO A 221 6.80 -7.50 -12.71
CA PRO A 221 6.41 -8.73 -13.38
C PRO A 221 4.88 -8.75 -13.57
N PRO A 222 4.36 -9.00 -14.79
CA PRO A 222 2.92 -9.00 -15.04
C PRO A 222 2.15 -9.97 -14.15
N TRP A 223 2.81 -11.06 -13.74
CA TRP A 223 2.22 -12.03 -12.83
C TRP A 223 2.04 -11.47 -11.42
N THR A 224 3.03 -10.75 -10.88
CA THR A 224 2.97 -10.11 -9.54
C THR A 224 1.80 -9.14 -9.46
N MET A 225 1.70 -8.21 -10.40
CA MET A 225 0.59 -7.26 -10.46
C MET A 225 -0.76 -7.96 -10.69
N ALA A 226 -0.83 -8.97 -11.57
CA ALA A 226 -2.06 -9.71 -11.78
C ALA A 226 -2.53 -10.47 -10.52
N ARG A 227 -1.61 -10.98 -9.67
CA ARG A 227 -1.97 -11.60 -8.39
C ARG A 227 -2.62 -10.60 -7.44
N ALA A 228 -2.05 -9.40 -7.34
CA ALA A 228 -2.54 -8.31 -6.50
C ALA A 228 -3.95 -7.88 -6.93
N ILE A 229 -4.11 -7.50 -8.20
CA ILE A 229 -5.37 -6.99 -8.76
C ILE A 229 -6.47 -8.06 -8.79
N ALA A 230 -6.12 -9.33 -8.97
CA ALA A 230 -7.11 -10.40 -8.99
C ALA A 230 -7.70 -10.73 -7.62
N ARG A 231 -7.08 -10.31 -6.51
CA ARG A 231 -7.68 -10.45 -5.17
C ARG A 231 -8.90 -9.55 -5.04
N GLU A 232 -8.80 -8.32 -5.54
CA GLU A 232 -9.82 -7.29 -5.30
C GLU A 232 -11.14 -7.52 -6.04
N PRO A 233 -12.26 -7.04 -5.49
CA PRO A 233 -13.53 -6.99 -6.22
C PRO A 233 -13.38 -6.14 -7.49
N TRP A 234 -13.82 -6.66 -8.63
CA TRP A 234 -13.79 -5.92 -9.89
C TRP A 234 -15.13 -5.26 -10.13
N SER A 235 -15.09 -3.94 -10.32
CA SER A 235 -16.20 -3.13 -10.83
C SER A 235 -15.63 -2.08 -11.79
N ARG A 236 -16.50 -1.28 -12.41
CA ARG A 236 -16.04 -0.17 -13.24
C ARG A 236 -15.29 0.87 -12.40
N GLU A 237 -15.86 1.19 -11.25
CA GLU A 237 -15.37 2.15 -10.27
C GLU A 237 -13.99 1.72 -9.75
N TYR A 238 -13.78 0.42 -9.52
CA TYR A 238 -12.47 -0.12 -9.17
C TYR A 238 -11.41 0.22 -10.23
N PHE A 239 -11.70 0.04 -11.52
CA PHE A 239 -10.74 0.34 -12.58
C PHE A 239 -10.58 1.84 -12.85
N GLU A 240 -11.59 2.66 -12.55
CA GLU A 240 -11.49 4.12 -12.55
C GLU A 240 -10.58 4.59 -11.41
N MET A 241 -10.76 4.05 -10.20
CA MET A 241 -9.89 4.30 -9.04
C MET A 241 -8.45 3.82 -9.29
N LEU A 242 -8.27 2.64 -9.89
CA LEU A 242 -6.95 2.10 -10.24
C LEU A 242 -6.16 3.02 -11.18
N LYS A 243 -6.86 3.72 -12.10
CA LYS A 243 -6.26 4.75 -12.96
C LYS A 243 -6.02 6.04 -12.19
N ALA A 244 -7.00 6.50 -11.42
CA ALA A 244 -6.93 7.76 -10.71
C ALA A 244 -5.83 7.79 -9.64
N ALA A 245 -5.54 6.64 -9.02
CA ALA A 245 -4.48 6.48 -8.04
C ALA A 245 -3.09 6.23 -8.65
N HIS A 246 -3.00 6.07 -9.98
CA HIS A 246 -1.73 5.80 -10.66
C HIS A 246 -0.76 6.97 -10.47
N GLN A 247 0.48 6.64 -10.17
CA GLN A 247 1.60 7.56 -10.14
C GLN A 247 2.78 6.90 -10.84
N THR A 248 3.50 7.68 -11.63
CA THR A 248 4.75 7.24 -12.22
C THR A 248 5.76 7.17 -11.10
N HIS A 249 6.46 6.04 -11.00
CA HIS A 249 7.42 5.78 -9.94
C HIS A 249 8.60 5.00 -10.49
N TYR A 250 9.81 5.41 -10.13
CA TYR A 250 11.02 4.64 -10.42
C TYR A 250 12.05 4.87 -9.34
N GLU A 251 12.90 3.86 -9.19
CA GLU A 251 13.90 3.81 -8.13
C GLU A 251 15.24 3.35 -8.68
N GLN A 252 16.30 3.70 -7.97
CA GLN A 252 17.66 3.39 -8.38
C GLN A 252 18.58 3.41 -7.17
N HIS A 253 19.46 2.41 -7.06
CA HIS A 253 20.52 2.47 -6.06
C HIS A 253 21.75 3.22 -6.58
N GLY A 254 22.46 3.89 -5.67
CA GLY A 254 23.69 4.63 -5.90
C GLY A 254 24.47 4.84 -4.60
N ASN A 255 25.36 5.81 -4.58
CA ASN A 255 26.11 6.19 -3.39
C ASN A 255 25.92 7.68 -3.15
N ILE A 256 25.63 8.05 -1.91
CA ILE A 256 25.71 9.43 -1.44
C ILE A 256 27.09 9.61 -0.82
N THR A 257 27.92 10.44 -1.45
CA THR A 257 29.24 10.79 -0.94
C THR A 257 29.30 12.29 -0.72
N GLY A 258 29.76 12.72 0.45
CA GLY A 258 29.74 14.14 0.77
C GLY A 258 30.32 14.48 2.12
N LYS A 259 30.01 15.69 2.56
CA LYS A 259 30.37 16.21 3.87
C LYS A 259 29.22 16.96 4.52
N ILE A 260 29.17 16.89 5.84
CA ILE A 260 28.29 17.70 6.68
C ILE A 260 29.13 18.44 7.70
N GLN A 261 28.95 19.74 7.79
CA GLN A 261 29.55 20.59 8.81
C GLN A 261 28.51 20.87 9.88
N VAL A 262 28.85 20.58 11.13
CA VAL A 262 28.02 20.83 12.31
C VAL A 262 28.84 21.72 13.25
N GLU A 263 28.42 22.95 13.48
CA GLU A 263 29.16 23.93 14.31
C GLU A 263 30.64 24.06 13.90
N GLY A 264 30.89 24.10 12.59
CA GLY A 264 32.24 24.19 12.02
C GLY A 264 33.05 22.89 12.00
N LYS A 265 32.61 21.82 12.68
CA LYS A 265 33.24 20.50 12.60
C LYS A 265 32.72 19.73 11.40
N SER A 266 33.63 19.27 10.54
CA SER A 266 33.30 18.55 9.31
C SER A 266 33.30 17.03 9.51
N TYR A 267 32.29 16.37 8.96
CA TYR A 267 32.16 14.91 8.90
C TYR A 267 31.99 14.49 7.45
N THR A 268 32.84 13.60 6.95
CA THR A 268 32.74 13.03 5.61
C THR A 268 32.08 11.67 5.67
N PHE A 269 31.31 11.32 4.65
CA PHE A 269 30.60 10.05 4.57
C PHE A 269 30.53 9.54 3.13
N ASP A 270 30.45 8.22 3.01
CA ASP A 270 30.08 7.48 1.79
C ASP A 270 29.04 6.44 2.20
N ILE A 271 27.84 6.58 1.65
CA ILE A 271 26.65 5.85 2.08
C ILE A 271 26.04 5.16 0.86
N PRO A 272 26.02 3.82 0.80
CA PRO A 272 25.17 3.10 -0.14
C PRO A 272 23.71 3.54 0.04
N SER A 273 23.07 3.93 -1.05
CA SER A 273 21.82 4.66 -1.00
C SER A 273 20.85 4.18 -2.08
N MET A 274 19.56 4.37 -1.83
CA MET A 274 18.48 4.28 -2.80
C MET A 274 17.90 5.67 -3.03
N ARG A 275 17.57 5.97 -4.28
CA ARG A 275 16.83 7.16 -4.69
C ARG A 275 15.55 6.73 -5.39
N ASP A 276 14.46 7.40 -5.08
CA ASP A 276 13.21 7.33 -5.82
C ASP A 276 12.85 8.67 -6.47
N HIS A 277 12.00 8.60 -7.49
CA HIS A 277 11.34 9.77 -8.05
C HIS A 277 9.94 9.38 -8.50
N SER A 278 8.95 10.06 -7.95
CA SER A 278 7.54 9.81 -8.19
C SER A 278 6.76 11.07 -8.53
N TYR A 279 5.93 11.01 -9.55
CA TYR A 279 5.11 12.13 -10.00
C TYR A 279 3.82 11.62 -10.63
N GLY A 280 2.80 12.47 -10.64
CA GLY A 280 1.52 12.12 -11.23
C GLY A 280 0.50 13.23 -11.18
N PHE A 281 -0.71 12.92 -11.63
CA PHE A 281 -1.83 13.86 -11.60
C PHE A 281 -2.15 14.31 -10.17
N LYS A 282 -2.16 13.38 -9.21
CA LYS A 282 -2.31 13.65 -7.79
C LYS A 282 -1.71 12.53 -6.92
N ARG A 283 -1.46 12.83 -5.63
CA ARG A 283 -1.19 11.83 -4.59
C ARG A 283 -2.08 12.08 -3.38
N GLU A 284 -2.93 11.09 -3.09
CA GLU A 284 -3.79 11.05 -1.90
C GLU A 284 -3.25 9.99 -0.92
N TRP A 285 -2.71 10.45 0.21
CA TRP A 285 -2.16 9.60 1.26
C TRP A 285 -3.25 8.78 1.97
N LYS A 286 -4.49 9.28 2.05
CA LYS A 286 -5.64 8.59 2.65
C LYS A 286 -6.04 7.29 1.91
N LEU A 287 -5.56 7.09 0.68
CA LEU A 287 -5.76 5.82 -0.03
C LEU A 287 -4.93 4.69 0.60
N LEU A 288 -3.74 5.01 1.11
CA LEU A 288 -2.87 4.04 1.74
C LEU A 288 -3.41 3.70 3.11
N HIS A 289 -3.61 2.41 3.39
CA HIS A 289 -3.81 1.91 4.75
C HIS A 289 -2.48 1.86 5.47
N ARG A 290 -1.48 1.25 4.81
CA ARG A 290 -0.09 1.15 5.27
C ARG A 290 0.83 0.55 4.22
N TYR A 291 2.13 0.69 4.42
CA TYR A 291 3.14 -0.11 3.72
C TYR A 291 4.35 -0.36 4.62
N MET A 292 5.18 -1.31 4.20
CA MET A 292 6.52 -1.53 4.76
C MET A 292 7.49 -1.71 3.60
N MET A 293 8.53 -0.88 3.58
CA MET A 293 9.60 -0.86 2.59
C MET A 293 10.93 -1.18 3.26
N HIS A 294 11.85 -1.78 2.51
CA HIS A 294 13.24 -1.99 2.90
C HIS A 294 14.14 -1.64 1.72
N ALA A 295 15.11 -0.76 1.94
CA ALA A 295 16.13 -0.41 0.97
C ALA A 295 17.51 -0.53 1.62
N PHE A 296 18.35 -1.44 1.14
CA PHE A 296 19.63 -1.73 1.80
C PHE A 296 20.69 -2.30 0.86
N SER A 297 21.94 -2.25 1.32
CA SER A 297 23.09 -2.81 0.62
C SER A 297 23.86 -3.77 1.52
N THR A 298 24.33 -4.87 0.95
CA THR A 298 25.10 -5.89 1.68
C THR A 298 26.59 -5.78 1.42
N LYS A 299 27.40 -6.31 2.33
CA LYS A 299 28.88 -6.26 2.27
C LYS A 299 29.46 -6.92 1.01
N ASP A 300 28.71 -7.78 0.34
CA ASP A 300 29.15 -8.47 -0.87
C ASP A 300 28.77 -7.73 -2.16
N GLY A 301 28.23 -6.52 -2.05
CA GLY A 301 27.92 -5.62 -3.17
C GLY A 301 26.49 -5.71 -3.67
N ARG A 302 25.70 -6.70 -3.25
CA ARG A 302 24.27 -6.79 -3.62
C ARG A 302 23.46 -5.69 -2.95
N ARG A 303 22.42 -5.25 -3.64
CA ARG A 303 21.51 -4.19 -3.17
C ARG A 303 20.07 -4.61 -3.38
N PHE A 304 19.20 -4.20 -2.47
CA PHE A 304 17.86 -4.75 -2.35
C PHE A 304 16.88 -3.65 -2.08
N ASP A 305 15.75 -3.72 -2.79
CA ASP A 305 14.53 -3.02 -2.49
C ASP A 305 13.38 -4.04 -2.38
N THR A 306 12.65 -4.01 -1.28
CA THR A 306 11.42 -4.81 -1.11
C THR A 306 10.35 -3.97 -0.45
N ILE A 307 9.13 -4.02 -0.98
CA ILE A 307 8.00 -3.28 -0.44
C ILE A 307 6.72 -4.11 -0.50
N ASN A 308 5.92 -4.02 0.56
CA ASN A 308 4.53 -4.47 0.54
C ASN A 308 3.61 -3.29 0.85
N VAL A 309 2.65 -3.04 -0.04
CA VAL A 309 1.72 -1.91 0.05
C VAL A 309 0.29 -2.42 0.23
N CYS A 310 -0.43 -1.80 1.17
CA CYS A 310 -1.87 -1.94 1.34
C CYS A 310 -2.56 -0.61 1.00
N GLN A 311 -3.22 -0.57 -0.15
CA GLN A 311 -4.06 0.51 -0.62
C GLN A 311 -5.44 -0.07 -0.96
N PRO A 312 -6.34 -0.27 0.01
CA PRO A 312 -7.53 -1.13 -0.15
C PRO A 312 -8.44 -0.79 -1.34
N GLN A 313 -8.46 0.47 -1.80
CA GLN A 313 -9.25 0.85 -2.98
C GLN A 313 -8.65 0.39 -4.32
N THR A 314 -7.38 -0.01 -4.36
CA THR A 314 -6.69 -0.49 -5.59
C THR A 314 -6.08 -1.87 -5.40
N SER A 315 -5.32 -2.08 -4.33
CA SER A 315 -4.81 -3.38 -3.93
C SER A 315 -4.51 -3.40 -2.44
N SER A 316 -5.17 -4.31 -1.73
CA SER A 316 -4.87 -4.59 -0.33
C SER A 316 -3.59 -5.41 -0.13
N HIS A 317 -3.00 -5.93 -1.23
CA HIS A 317 -1.76 -6.71 -1.23
C HIS A 317 -0.93 -6.43 -2.50
N LEU A 318 0.02 -5.52 -2.43
CA LEU A 318 0.90 -5.20 -3.54
C LEU A 318 2.36 -5.42 -3.14
N GLU A 319 2.89 -6.57 -3.58
CA GLU A 319 4.28 -6.96 -3.42
C GLU A 319 5.12 -6.33 -4.55
N LEU A 320 6.14 -5.55 -4.22
CA LEU A 320 7.06 -4.98 -5.19
C LEU A 320 8.50 -5.00 -4.68
N GLY A 321 9.41 -4.54 -5.53
CA GLY A 321 10.84 -4.45 -5.24
C GLY A 321 11.70 -5.03 -6.36
N TYR A 322 13.00 -4.97 -6.15
CA TYR A 322 14.02 -5.47 -7.07
C TYR A 322 15.34 -5.71 -6.34
N ILE A 323 16.26 -6.40 -7.01
CA ILE A 323 17.61 -6.62 -6.53
C ILE A 323 18.63 -6.24 -7.58
N TYR A 324 19.80 -5.80 -7.11
CA TYR A 324 21.03 -5.80 -7.88
C TYR A 324 21.91 -6.95 -7.40
N GLU A 325 22.30 -7.81 -8.32
CA GLU A 325 23.32 -8.82 -8.07
C GLU A 325 24.72 -8.18 -8.03
N LYS A 326 25.74 -8.95 -7.64
CA LYS A 326 27.12 -8.48 -7.50
C LYS A 326 27.71 -7.91 -8.78
N ASP A 327 27.24 -8.40 -9.92
CA ASP A 327 27.63 -7.95 -11.26
C ASP A 327 26.88 -6.69 -11.72
N GLY A 328 25.97 -6.16 -10.89
CA GLY A 328 25.12 -5.01 -11.20
C GLY A 328 23.87 -5.35 -12.01
N SER A 329 23.60 -6.63 -12.29
CA SER A 329 22.38 -7.04 -12.99
C SER A 329 21.14 -6.82 -12.12
N LEU A 330 20.09 -6.26 -12.73
CA LEU A 330 18.85 -5.83 -12.07
C LEU A 330 17.72 -6.83 -12.32
N HIS A 331 17.11 -7.32 -11.25
CA HIS A 331 16.02 -8.30 -11.32
C HIS A 331 14.83 -7.89 -10.44
N PRO A 332 13.58 -7.93 -10.95
CA PRO A 332 12.40 -7.65 -10.15
C PRO A 332 12.15 -8.73 -9.09
N VAL A 333 11.52 -8.33 -7.99
CA VAL A 333 10.91 -9.26 -7.03
C VAL A 333 9.69 -9.95 -7.67
N GLU A 334 9.69 -11.28 -7.63
CA GLU A 334 8.63 -12.13 -8.17
C GLU A 334 7.50 -12.37 -7.15
N TRP A 335 7.83 -12.45 -5.87
CA TRP A 335 6.91 -12.52 -4.72
C TRP A 335 7.64 -12.17 -3.41
N LEU A 336 6.88 -11.77 -2.39
CA LEU A 336 7.39 -11.33 -1.09
C LEU A 336 6.50 -11.88 0.04
N ASP A 337 7.07 -12.69 0.93
CA ASP A 337 6.40 -13.21 2.12
C ASP A 337 6.61 -12.28 3.32
N LEU A 338 6.03 -11.08 3.20
CA LEU A 338 5.98 -10.07 4.26
C LEU A 338 4.51 -9.64 4.46
N PRO A 339 3.64 -10.51 4.97
CA PRO A 339 2.23 -10.19 5.16
C PRO A 339 2.08 -9.06 6.19
N LEU A 340 1.55 -7.90 5.76
CA LEU A 340 1.44 -6.71 6.61
C LEU A 340 0.57 -6.96 7.85
N TRP A 341 -0.48 -7.78 7.75
CA TRP A 341 -1.34 -8.12 8.89
C TRP A 341 -0.60 -8.87 10.02
N ASN A 342 0.52 -9.53 9.71
CA ASN A 342 1.37 -10.17 10.72
C ASN A 342 2.49 -9.24 11.23
N HIS A 343 2.76 -8.14 10.54
CA HIS A 343 3.89 -7.24 10.81
C HIS A 343 3.39 -5.85 11.14
N GLY A 344 2.85 -5.69 12.35
CA GLY A 344 2.47 -4.39 12.91
C GLY A 344 1.13 -3.83 12.49
N GLU A 345 0.14 -4.68 12.21
CA GLU A 345 -1.22 -4.20 11.89
C GLU A 345 -1.82 -3.33 12.99
N ASN A 346 -1.56 -3.68 14.24
CA ASN A 346 -2.09 -2.98 15.41
C ASN A 346 -1.26 -1.75 15.79
N GLY A 347 -0.48 -1.19 14.86
CA GLY A 347 0.37 -0.01 15.10
C GLY A 347 1.71 -0.28 15.79
N THR A 348 1.96 -1.50 16.27
CA THR A 348 3.25 -1.89 16.88
C THR A 348 4.15 -2.61 15.88
N LEU A 349 5.20 -1.96 15.41
CA LEU A 349 6.17 -2.56 14.48
C LEU A 349 7.17 -3.47 15.21
N PRO A 350 7.55 -4.62 14.62
CA PRO A 350 8.65 -5.43 15.13
C PRO A 350 10.00 -4.71 14.95
N SER A 351 10.87 -4.85 15.95
CA SER A 351 12.26 -4.39 15.90
C SER A 351 13.25 -5.48 15.47
N ASP A 352 12.86 -6.74 15.57
CA ASP A 352 13.61 -7.92 15.12
C ASP A 352 12.64 -8.88 14.43
N TYR A 353 12.86 -9.15 13.14
CA TYR A 353 11.99 -9.98 12.32
C TYR A 353 12.71 -10.48 11.08
N GLY A 354 12.08 -11.41 10.36
CA GLY A 354 12.59 -11.89 9.09
C GLY A 354 11.46 -12.14 8.10
N PHE A 355 11.82 -12.19 6.83
CA PHE A 355 10.93 -12.48 5.73
C PHE A 355 11.67 -13.15 4.58
N THR A 356 10.93 -13.68 3.62
CA THR A 356 11.52 -14.26 2.41
C THR A 356 10.95 -13.59 1.17
N PHE A 357 11.74 -13.55 0.11
CA PHE A 357 11.27 -13.11 -1.19
C PHE A 357 11.96 -13.91 -2.28
N LYS A 358 11.40 -13.89 -3.49
CA LYS A 358 12.04 -14.50 -4.66
C LYS A 358 12.35 -13.44 -5.71
N ALA A 359 13.56 -13.49 -6.23
CA ALA A 359 13.98 -12.72 -7.38
C ALA A 359 14.95 -13.56 -8.21
N ASN A 360 14.95 -13.37 -9.53
CA ASN A 360 15.84 -14.11 -10.44
C ASN A 360 15.79 -15.65 -10.24
N GLY A 361 14.62 -16.22 -9.99
CA GLY A 361 14.47 -17.65 -9.75
C GLY A 361 14.96 -18.16 -8.38
N LYS A 362 15.61 -17.32 -7.55
CA LYS A 362 16.17 -17.68 -6.24
C LYS A 362 15.34 -17.12 -5.10
N VAL A 363 15.14 -17.93 -4.04
CA VAL A 363 14.55 -17.49 -2.78
C VAL A 363 15.67 -16.93 -1.88
N HIS A 364 15.43 -15.76 -1.32
CA HIS A 364 16.31 -15.08 -0.37
C HIS A 364 15.67 -15.03 1.01
N TYR A 365 16.50 -15.16 2.04
CA TYR A 365 16.09 -15.08 3.44
C TYR A 365 16.65 -13.81 4.05
N VAL A 366 15.77 -12.95 4.55
CA VAL A 366 16.11 -11.65 5.13
C VAL A 366 15.85 -11.68 6.63
N GLN A 367 16.83 -11.22 7.40
CA GLN A 367 16.67 -10.86 8.81
C GLN A 367 16.88 -9.35 8.95
N VAL A 368 16.09 -8.71 9.80
CA VAL A 368 16.09 -7.27 10.02
C VAL A 368 16.21 -7.00 11.51
N GLN A 369 17.22 -6.22 11.88
CA GLN A 369 17.39 -5.67 13.22
C GLN A 369 17.32 -4.14 13.15
N VAL A 370 16.32 -3.56 13.79
CA VAL A 370 16.15 -2.10 13.89
C VAL A 370 17.13 -1.54 14.91
N LEU A 371 17.95 -0.57 14.49
CA LEU A 371 18.96 0.08 15.32
C LEU A 371 18.47 1.41 15.89
N HIS A 372 17.71 2.16 15.10
CA HIS A 372 17.18 3.46 15.48
C HIS A 372 15.93 3.77 14.65
N THR A 373 15.01 4.55 15.23
CA THR A 373 13.71 4.88 14.64
C THR A 373 13.45 6.37 14.79
N VAL A 374 12.90 6.99 13.75
CA VAL A 374 12.42 8.37 13.78
C VAL A 374 11.05 8.41 13.08
N ASP A 375 10.03 9.01 13.71
CA ASP A 375 8.70 9.14 13.12
C ASP A 375 8.29 10.59 12.85
N PHE A 376 7.54 10.78 11.76
CA PHE A 376 7.06 12.08 11.31
C PHE A 376 5.79 11.95 10.46
N HIS A 377 5.23 13.09 10.08
CA HIS A 377 4.00 13.14 9.32
C HIS A 377 4.20 13.81 7.96
N ILE A 378 3.57 13.23 6.93
CA ILE A 378 3.53 13.77 5.57
C ILE A 378 2.08 14.11 5.23
N GLY A 379 1.92 15.19 4.46
CA GLY A 379 0.64 15.61 3.90
C GLY A 379 0.05 16.79 4.68
N TRP A 380 -0.92 17.45 4.04
CA TRP A 380 -1.45 18.73 4.51
C TRP A 380 -2.10 18.62 5.89
N GLU A 381 -2.81 17.51 6.09
CA GLU A 381 -3.56 17.19 7.30
C GLU A 381 -2.86 16.10 8.12
N TRP A 382 -1.57 15.85 7.86
CA TRP A 382 -0.82 14.73 8.47
C TRP A 382 -1.49 13.38 8.20
N GLU A 383 -1.94 13.15 6.96
CA GLU A 383 -2.66 11.94 6.55
C GLU A 383 -1.79 10.67 6.60
N ALA A 384 -0.47 10.84 6.54
CA ALA A 384 0.52 9.77 6.52
C ALA A 384 1.49 9.91 7.69
N LYS A 385 1.46 8.95 8.62
CA LYS A 385 2.51 8.77 9.62
C LYS A 385 3.59 7.86 9.06
N ILE A 386 4.81 8.39 8.95
CA ILE A 386 5.99 7.67 8.48
C ILE A 386 6.88 7.35 9.67
N ILE A 387 7.44 6.14 9.66
CA ILE A 387 8.37 5.63 10.65
C ILE A 387 9.60 5.17 9.89
N GLU A 388 10.64 5.98 9.92
CA GLU A 388 11.93 5.71 9.29
C GLU A 388 12.84 4.97 10.25
N ARG A 389 13.40 3.85 9.80
CA ARG A 389 14.17 2.94 10.66
C ARG A 389 15.53 2.66 10.06
N HIS A 390 16.59 3.04 10.76
CA HIS A 390 17.93 2.57 10.45
C HIS A 390 18.02 1.11 10.88
N CYS A 391 18.38 0.24 9.94
CA CYS A 391 18.37 -1.20 10.13
C CYS A 391 19.70 -1.84 9.74
N ARG A 392 20.06 -2.88 10.49
CA ARG A 392 21.01 -3.90 10.08
C ARG A 392 20.24 -5.05 9.44
N PHE A 393 20.74 -5.56 8.33
CA PHE A 393 20.12 -6.64 7.56
C PHE A 393 21.07 -7.84 7.45
N PHE A 394 20.51 -9.03 7.33
CA PHE A 394 21.23 -10.22 6.88
C PHE A 394 20.46 -10.90 5.77
N VAL A 395 21.07 -11.02 4.58
CA VAL A 395 20.47 -11.72 3.43
C VAL A 395 21.29 -12.93 3.07
N ASP A 396 20.69 -14.11 3.20
CA ASP A 396 21.39 -15.39 3.02
C ASP A 396 22.66 -15.46 3.89
N GLY A 397 22.59 -14.94 5.12
CA GLY A 397 23.72 -14.84 6.06
C GLY A 397 24.74 -13.71 5.75
N VAL A 398 24.52 -12.92 4.70
CA VAL A 398 25.38 -11.79 4.36
C VAL A 398 24.83 -10.50 4.94
N GLU A 399 25.61 -9.90 5.82
CA GLU A 399 25.29 -8.64 6.47
C GLU A 399 25.18 -7.45 5.50
N GLY A 400 24.28 -6.53 5.82
CA GLY A 400 24.08 -5.25 5.17
C GLY A 400 23.49 -4.18 6.09
N TYR A 401 23.42 -2.96 5.59
CA TYR A 401 22.86 -1.80 6.27
C TYR A 401 21.97 -1.02 5.31
N GLY A 402 20.95 -0.38 5.86
CA GLY A 402 20.03 0.43 5.10
C GLY A 402 18.87 0.92 5.94
N VAL A 403 17.75 1.17 5.29
CA VAL A 403 16.58 1.79 5.88
C VAL A 403 15.36 0.90 5.69
N SER A 404 14.47 0.92 6.68
CA SER A 404 13.11 0.46 6.51
C SER A 404 12.12 1.56 6.84
N GLU A 405 11.37 1.98 5.83
CA GLU A 405 10.28 2.95 5.96
C GLU A 405 8.97 2.20 6.18
N CYS A 406 8.21 2.59 7.21
CA CYS A 406 6.86 2.09 7.43
C CYS A 406 5.88 3.25 7.44
N HIS A 407 4.73 3.04 6.81
CA HIS A 407 3.65 4.00 6.80
C HIS A 407 2.44 3.46 7.54
N TYR A 408 1.77 4.34 8.28
CA TYR A 408 0.40 4.16 8.72
C TYR A 408 -0.43 5.35 8.27
N ARG A 409 -1.66 5.07 7.81
CA ARG A 409 -2.65 6.12 7.67
C ARG A 409 -2.90 6.77 9.02
N ASP A 410 -2.88 8.09 9.05
CA ASP A 410 -3.19 8.86 10.24
C ASP A 410 -4.51 9.63 10.06
N ALA A 411 -5.35 9.53 11.07
CA ALA A 411 -6.67 10.16 11.13
C ALA A 411 -6.76 11.22 12.24
N GLY A 412 -5.67 11.46 12.98
CA GLY A 412 -5.61 12.44 14.07
C GLY A 412 -5.64 13.90 13.58
N GLY A 413 -5.25 14.14 12.32
CA GLY A 413 -5.16 15.47 11.75
C GLY A 413 -3.90 16.22 12.19
N ARG A 414 -3.56 17.29 11.48
CA ARG A 414 -2.41 18.14 11.80
C ARG A 414 -2.74 19.05 13.01
N PRO A 415 -1.97 19.01 14.11
CA PRO A 415 -2.23 19.81 15.30
C PRO A 415 -2.11 21.33 15.06
N ALA A 416 -2.88 22.11 15.82
CA ALA A 416 -3.02 23.56 15.64
C ALA A 416 -1.71 24.33 15.88
N GLU A 417 -0.82 23.83 16.75
CA GLU A 417 0.47 24.44 17.06
C GLU A 417 1.44 24.43 15.86
N PHE A 418 1.28 23.49 14.93
CA PHE A 418 2.06 23.45 13.69
C PHE A 418 1.48 24.41 12.65
N SER A 419 0.16 24.38 12.46
CA SER A 419 -0.51 25.25 11.49
C SER A 419 -0.53 26.73 11.90
N ALA A 420 -0.43 27.04 13.20
CA ALA A 420 -0.32 28.41 13.69
C ALA A 420 0.89 29.17 13.09
N LYS A 421 1.97 28.46 12.75
CA LYS A 421 3.21 29.01 12.19
C LYS A 421 3.22 29.08 10.66
N ASP A 422 2.12 28.66 10.02
CA ASP A 422 2.03 28.72 8.57
C ASP A 422 1.84 30.16 8.07
N PRO A 423 2.31 30.46 6.85
CA PRO A 423 2.01 31.73 6.18
C PRO A 423 0.51 32.01 6.09
N ASP A 424 0.10 33.27 6.15
CA ASP A 424 -1.34 33.63 6.17
C ASP A 424 -2.10 33.14 4.92
N TRP A 425 -1.46 33.14 3.76
CA TRP A 425 -2.06 32.64 2.52
C TRP A 425 -2.40 31.14 2.55
N VAL A 426 -1.71 30.36 3.40
CA VAL A 426 -1.99 28.93 3.63
C VAL A 426 -3.26 28.78 4.47
N LYS A 427 -3.45 29.67 5.44
CA LYS A 427 -4.60 29.70 6.35
C LYS A 427 -5.88 30.18 5.65
N ASP A 428 -5.75 31.14 4.72
CA ASP A 428 -6.87 31.78 4.02
C ASP A 428 -7.38 31.02 2.78
N ASN A 429 -6.62 30.04 2.27
CA ASN A 429 -6.97 29.30 1.06
C ASN A 429 -8.11 28.29 1.31
N SER A 430 -9.33 28.82 1.36
CA SER A 430 -10.57 28.05 1.38
C SER A 430 -10.76 27.13 0.17
N SER A 431 -10.01 27.32 -0.93
CA SER A 431 -9.97 26.42 -2.10
C SER A 431 -9.27 25.09 -1.82
N LEU A 432 -8.19 25.09 -1.02
CA LEU A 432 -7.56 23.85 -0.52
C LEU A 432 -8.52 23.06 0.38
N ASN A 433 -9.41 23.77 1.09
CA ASN A 433 -10.42 23.17 1.98
C ASN A 433 -11.76 22.83 1.28
N GLN A 434 -12.07 23.40 0.11
CA GLN A 434 -13.34 23.18 -0.61
C GLN A 434 -13.31 21.91 -1.46
N ASP A 435 -12.19 21.57 -2.08
CA ASP A 435 -12.05 20.31 -2.83
C ASP A 435 -12.02 19.09 -1.89
N ASN A 436 -11.54 19.26 -0.64
CA ASN A 436 -11.65 18.26 0.44
C ASN A 436 -13.10 17.90 0.80
N LYS A 437 -14.08 18.80 0.59
CA LYS A 437 -15.50 18.51 0.91
C LYS A 437 -16.20 17.61 -0.09
N PHE A 438 -15.78 17.60 -1.36
CA PHE A 438 -16.41 16.78 -2.39
C PHE A 438 -15.99 15.30 -2.32
N GLU A 439 -14.76 14.99 -1.89
CA GLU A 439 -14.30 13.59 -1.74
C GLU A 439 -14.76 12.92 -0.43
N ASN A 440 -14.98 13.69 0.64
CA ASN A 440 -15.50 13.18 1.93
C ASN A 440 -16.89 12.51 1.81
N LEU A 441 -17.71 12.89 0.83
CA LEU A 441 -19.04 12.30 0.61
C LEU A 441 -19.00 10.83 0.15
N ASN A 442 -17.91 10.37 -0.47
CA ASN A 442 -17.72 8.96 -0.86
C ASN A 442 -16.96 8.14 0.20
N GLN A 443 -16.41 8.80 1.23
CA GLN A 443 -15.56 8.18 2.25
C GLN A 443 -16.35 7.73 3.49
N HIS A 444 -17.54 8.29 3.72
CA HIS A 444 -18.40 7.98 4.86
C HIS A 444 -18.92 6.52 4.91
N GLU A 445 -19.01 5.81 3.77
CA GLU A 445 -19.30 4.37 3.74
C GLU A 445 -18.18 3.50 4.35
N TYR A 446 -16.94 4.01 4.35
CA TYR A 446 -15.80 3.31 4.94
C TYR A 446 -15.67 3.57 6.44
N GLU A 447 -15.84 4.82 6.89
CA GLU A 447 -15.78 5.14 8.33
C GLU A 447 -16.89 4.43 9.11
N SER A 448 -18.12 4.42 8.57
CA SER A 448 -19.25 3.73 9.19
C SER A 448 -19.04 2.21 9.31
N SER A 449 -18.26 1.58 8.42
CA SER A 449 -17.94 0.15 8.53
C SER A 449 -16.77 -0.15 9.49
N VAL A 450 -15.82 0.77 9.67
CA VAL A 450 -14.74 0.65 10.66
C VAL A 450 -15.27 0.87 12.09
N TYR A 451 -16.12 1.87 12.31
CA TYR A 451 -16.73 2.11 13.63
C TYR A 451 -17.64 0.96 14.09
N VAL A 452 -18.37 0.31 13.17
CA VAL A 452 -19.21 -0.86 13.51
C VAL A 452 -18.35 -2.05 13.94
N VAL A 453 -17.14 -2.21 13.39
CA VAL A 453 -16.23 -3.31 13.76
C VAL A 453 -15.56 -3.06 15.12
N ASP A 454 -15.21 -1.81 15.46
CA ASP A 454 -14.65 -1.47 16.77
C ASP A 454 -15.67 -1.67 17.90
N VAL A 455 -16.93 -1.31 17.65
CA VAL A 455 -18.02 -1.58 18.60
C VAL A 455 -18.24 -3.09 18.80
N LEU A 456 -18.07 -3.91 17.77
CA LEU A 456 -18.22 -5.36 17.86
C LEU A 456 -17.04 -6.06 18.56
N ASN A 457 -15.83 -5.51 18.48
CA ASN A 457 -14.63 -6.05 19.14
C ASN A 457 -14.56 -5.75 20.65
N HIS A 458 -15.45 -4.90 21.18
CA HIS A 458 -15.55 -4.57 22.61
C HIS A 458 -16.75 -5.20 23.31
N ILE A 459 -17.46 -6.12 22.65
CA ILE A 459 -18.58 -6.85 23.26
C ILE A 459 -18.03 -8.08 23.99
N THR A 460 -18.04 -8.03 25.33
CA THR A 460 -17.82 -9.21 26.18
C THR A 460 -19.07 -10.12 26.20
N ASP A 461 -18.89 -11.39 26.53
CA ASP A 461 -19.81 -12.55 26.36
C ASP A 461 -21.26 -12.45 26.93
N ASN A 462 -21.75 -11.28 27.40
CA ASN A 462 -23.09 -11.13 27.98
C ASN A 462 -23.88 -9.89 27.51
N SER A 463 -23.56 -9.26 26.37
CA SER A 463 -24.35 -8.12 25.86
C SER A 463 -25.31 -8.51 24.72
N PHE A 464 -26.55 -8.03 24.78
CA PHE A 464 -27.55 -8.13 23.70
C PHE A 464 -27.77 -6.75 23.07
N ILE A 465 -27.73 -6.66 21.73
CA ILE A 465 -28.04 -5.43 20.99
C ILE A 465 -29.45 -5.54 20.39
N ILE A 466 -30.30 -4.56 20.67
CA ILE A 466 -31.57 -4.35 19.97
C ILE A 466 -31.32 -3.29 18.89
N LEU A 467 -31.38 -3.68 17.62
CA LEU A 467 -31.29 -2.75 16.48
C LEU A 467 -32.70 -2.28 16.08
N PHE A 468 -32.93 -0.97 16.08
CA PHE A 468 -34.08 -0.38 15.41
C PHE A 468 -33.67 0.02 13.99
N SER A 469 -34.41 -0.45 12.98
CA SER A 469 -34.31 -0.02 11.59
C SER A 469 -35.48 0.91 11.28
N SER A 470 -35.20 2.16 10.92
CA SER A 470 -36.16 3.04 10.24
C SER A 470 -35.91 2.94 8.74
N ASN A 471 -36.85 2.31 8.01
CA ASN A 471 -36.86 2.32 6.55
C ASN A 471 -37.49 3.65 6.07
N GLU A 472 -36.69 4.54 5.48
CA GLU A 472 -37.24 5.54 4.55
C GLU A 472 -36.95 5.10 3.11
N SER A 473 -38.03 4.76 2.41
CA SER A 473 -38.03 4.42 0.99
C SER A 473 -38.17 5.69 0.16
N HIS A 474 -37.14 6.07 -0.61
CA HIS A 474 -37.28 7.10 -1.63
C HIS A 474 -37.95 6.53 -2.89
N VAL A 475 -39.17 7.00 -3.13
CA VAL A 475 -39.94 6.83 -4.36
C VAL A 475 -39.27 7.59 -5.52
N LYS A 476 -39.07 6.90 -6.64
CA LYS A 476 -38.65 7.51 -7.92
C LYS A 476 -39.82 8.26 -8.54
N GLU A 477 -39.66 9.56 -8.79
CA GLU A 477 -40.56 10.31 -9.67
C GLU A 477 -39.90 10.56 -11.04
N ASN A 478 -40.65 10.18 -12.07
CA ASN A 478 -40.35 10.38 -13.49
C ASN A 478 -40.46 11.86 -13.87
N LYS A 479 -39.46 12.40 -14.56
CA LYS A 479 -39.60 13.65 -15.30
C LYS A 479 -40.03 13.36 -16.74
N ASN A 480 -41.18 13.87 -17.16
CA ASN A 480 -41.33 14.33 -18.53
C ASN A 480 -42.39 15.43 -18.71
N THR A 481 -42.05 16.35 -19.61
CA THR A 481 -42.88 17.31 -20.37
C THR A 481 -43.34 18.66 -19.76
N SER A 482 -42.56 19.69 -20.12
CA SER A 482 -42.93 20.83 -20.98
C SER A 482 -43.75 22.04 -20.49
N LYS A 483 -43.24 23.22 -20.89
CA LYS A 483 -43.84 24.53 -21.24
C LYS A 483 -43.66 25.71 -20.25
N LEU A 484 -42.75 26.62 -20.65
CA LEU A 484 -42.80 28.11 -20.77
C LEU A 484 -43.98 28.90 -20.13
N PRO A 485 -43.91 30.25 -19.96
CA PRO A 485 -42.77 31.15 -19.73
C PRO A 485 -43.04 32.30 -18.69
N SER A 486 -42.03 33.17 -18.53
CA SER A 486 -42.11 34.62 -18.28
C SER A 486 -42.62 35.20 -16.96
N GLY A 487 -41.78 36.09 -16.36
CA GLY A 487 -42.24 37.40 -15.90
C GLY A 487 -42.03 37.75 -14.42
N GLY A 488 -41.11 38.68 -14.15
CA GLY A 488 -41.42 39.86 -13.34
C GLY A 488 -41.12 39.89 -11.83
N LYS A 489 -40.01 40.57 -11.50
CA LYS A 489 -39.82 41.61 -10.46
C LYS A 489 -40.21 41.36 -8.98
N GLY A 490 -39.20 41.45 -8.10
CA GLY A 490 -39.14 42.45 -7.01
C GLY A 490 -39.39 42.02 -5.55
N TYR A 491 -38.31 41.89 -4.75
CA TYR A 491 -38.02 42.28 -3.33
C TYR A 491 -39.10 42.26 -2.20
N PRO A 492 -38.76 42.28 -0.87
CA PRO A 492 -37.47 42.12 -0.17
C PRO A 492 -37.46 41.21 1.12
N LYS A 493 -36.23 41.01 1.61
CA LYS A 493 -35.69 40.67 2.96
C LYS A 493 -36.61 40.60 4.21
N SER A 494 -36.41 39.54 4.99
CA SER A 494 -36.01 39.50 6.43
C SER A 494 -35.74 38.02 6.78
N GLY A 495 -34.86 37.56 7.65
CA GLY A 495 -34.07 38.14 8.73
C GLY A 495 -34.08 37.15 9.91
N VAL A 496 -32.89 36.81 10.40
CA VAL A 496 -32.58 36.32 11.76
C VAL A 496 -32.51 34.80 12.00
N THR A 497 -31.27 34.40 12.22
CA THR A 497 -30.71 33.18 12.83
C THR A 497 -30.96 33.14 14.34
N GLN A 498 -31.15 31.96 14.93
CA GLN A 498 -30.72 31.71 16.32
C GLN A 498 -30.30 30.25 16.54
N LYS A 499 -29.06 30.08 17.01
CA LYS A 499 -28.50 28.87 17.63
C LYS A 499 -29.07 28.69 19.03
N LEU A 500 -29.10 27.46 19.53
CA LEU A 500 -29.07 27.20 20.97
C LEU A 500 -28.23 25.96 21.30
N ASP A 501 -27.32 26.18 22.24
CA ASP A 501 -26.31 25.28 22.78
C ASP A 501 -26.88 24.28 23.80
N VAL A 502 -26.12 23.20 23.97
CA VAL A 502 -26.31 22.10 24.92
C VAL A 502 -25.66 22.44 26.26
N GLN A 503 -26.37 22.19 27.36
CA GLN A 503 -25.78 22.11 28.71
C GLN A 503 -25.96 20.70 29.30
N LYS A 504 -24.86 20.17 29.82
CA LYS A 504 -24.76 18.95 30.65
C LYS A 504 -25.23 19.22 32.08
N THR A 505 -25.90 18.25 32.70
CA THR A 505 -25.79 18.00 34.15
C THR A 505 -26.02 16.52 34.49
N SER A 506 -25.42 16.14 35.61
CA SER A 506 -25.14 14.83 36.18
C SER A 506 -26.15 14.38 37.24
N ASP A 507 -26.27 13.05 37.37
CA ASP A 507 -26.37 12.24 38.60
C ASP A 507 -27.56 12.33 39.61
N VAL A 508 -28.02 11.09 39.95
CA VAL A 508 -28.41 10.56 41.28
C VAL A 508 -29.90 10.43 41.69
N THR A 509 -30.26 9.14 41.94
CA THR A 509 -31.27 8.53 42.84
C THR A 509 -32.79 8.61 42.61
N GLY A 510 -33.46 7.47 42.82
CA GLY A 510 -34.70 7.42 43.61
C GLY A 510 -35.94 6.76 42.99
N THR A 511 -36.19 5.51 43.40
CA THR A 511 -37.43 4.72 43.44
C THR A 511 -38.81 5.44 43.35
N SER A 512 -39.77 4.88 42.59
CA SER A 512 -40.96 4.15 43.12
C SER A 512 -42.15 4.01 42.12
N ASN A 513 -42.89 2.93 42.33
CA ASN A 513 -44.08 2.37 41.70
C ASN A 513 -45.22 3.31 41.23
N ALA A 514 -45.84 3.00 40.09
CA ALA A 514 -47.29 2.69 39.97
C ALA A 514 -47.70 2.35 38.50
N SER A 515 -48.38 1.21 38.32
CA SER A 515 -49.27 0.85 37.19
C SER A 515 -50.73 1.25 37.56
N PRO A 516 -51.80 1.16 36.72
CA PRO A 516 -52.00 0.25 35.58
C PRO A 516 -52.95 0.67 34.41
N LYS A 517 -53.07 -0.25 33.43
CA LYS A 517 -54.24 -0.64 32.58
C LYS A 517 -54.22 -0.28 31.08
N GLY A 518 -54.29 -1.33 30.25
CA GLY A 518 -54.77 -1.31 28.85
C GLY A 518 -54.13 -2.35 27.91
N GLN A 519 -54.54 -3.63 28.00
CA GLN A 519 -54.31 -4.71 27.00
C GLN A 519 -55.23 -4.52 25.75
N PRO A 520 -55.11 -5.23 24.59
CA PRO A 520 -54.50 -6.57 24.37
C PRO A 520 -53.71 -6.79 23.05
N GLY A 521 -53.00 -7.92 22.96
CA GLY A 521 -52.48 -8.46 21.69
C GLY A 521 -51.27 -9.37 21.86
N SER A 522 -51.48 -10.61 22.31
CA SER A 522 -50.42 -11.59 22.57
C SER A 522 -49.68 -12.01 21.30
N GLN A 523 -48.35 -11.83 21.29
CA GLN A 523 -47.44 -12.61 20.48
C GLN A 523 -47.17 -13.96 21.16
N THR A 524 -47.19 -15.04 20.40
CA THR A 524 -46.54 -16.29 20.79
C THR A 524 -45.39 -16.53 19.81
N ALA A 525 -44.17 -16.22 20.23
CA ALA A 525 -42.95 -16.67 19.56
C ALA A 525 -42.31 -17.75 20.46
N SER A 526 -42.27 -18.98 19.97
CA SER A 526 -41.59 -20.08 20.63
C SER A 526 -40.07 -19.89 20.56
N ILE A 527 -39.41 -19.77 21.71
CA ILE A 527 -37.95 -19.81 21.83
C ILE A 527 -37.53 -21.28 21.96
N GLN A 528 -36.86 -21.83 20.95
CA GLN A 528 -36.14 -23.10 21.08
C GLN A 528 -34.71 -22.84 21.57
N PHE A 529 -34.38 -23.37 22.74
CA PHE A 529 -33.00 -23.45 23.22
C PHE A 529 -32.35 -24.71 22.64
N ILE A 530 -31.36 -24.55 21.76
CA ILE A 530 -30.45 -25.65 21.38
C ILE A 530 -29.15 -25.47 22.14
N ARG A 531 -28.95 -26.30 23.16
CA ARG A 531 -27.67 -26.44 23.86
C ARG A 531 -26.76 -27.30 23.00
N MET A 532 -25.74 -26.71 22.36
CA MET A 532 -24.71 -27.50 21.67
C MET A 532 -23.71 -28.03 22.70
N VAL A 533 -23.72 -29.36 22.87
CA VAL A 533 -22.74 -30.12 23.63
C VAL A 533 -21.51 -30.35 22.74
N ASN A 534 -20.33 -30.14 23.32
CA ASN A 534 -19.01 -30.31 22.74
C ASN A 534 -18.71 -31.79 22.41
N PRO A 535 -18.38 -32.19 21.16
CA PRO A 535 -17.86 -33.51 20.88
C PRO A 535 -16.33 -33.47 20.79
N ALA A 536 -15.68 -33.59 21.94
CA ALA A 536 -14.29 -34.01 22.00
C ALA A 536 -14.22 -35.55 21.92
N ARG A 537 -13.33 -36.05 21.06
CA ARG A 537 -12.83 -37.44 20.92
C ARG A 537 -13.77 -38.46 20.26
N THR A 538 -13.39 -38.90 19.06
CA THR A 538 -13.62 -40.29 18.61
C THR A 538 -12.54 -40.65 17.56
N PRO A 539 -12.01 -41.89 17.57
CA PRO A 539 -10.74 -42.21 16.92
C PRO A 539 -10.91 -42.56 15.44
N VAL A 540 -9.79 -42.44 14.71
CA VAL A 540 -9.66 -42.84 13.31
C VAL A 540 -9.79 -44.36 13.21
N ILE A 541 -10.90 -44.85 12.67
CA ILE A 541 -11.04 -46.23 12.19
C ILE A 541 -10.83 -46.22 10.67
N LYS A 542 -9.74 -46.85 10.22
CA LYS A 542 -9.53 -47.23 8.82
C LYS A 542 -10.34 -48.49 8.54
N GLU A 543 -11.46 -48.37 7.84
CA GLU A 543 -12.03 -49.53 7.15
C GLU A 543 -12.77 -49.13 5.87
N ARG A 544 -12.48 -49.85 4.79
CA ARG A 544 -13.13 -49.73 3.49
C ARG A 544 -14.45 -50.49 3.53
N SER A 545 -15.58 -49.80 3.55
CA SER A 545 -16.89 -50.41 3.30
C SER A 545 -17.44 -49.98 1.93
N LYS A 546 -17.69 -50.98 1.08
CA LYS A 546 -18.44 -50.84 -0.18
C LYS A 546 -19.92 -50.70 0.17
N ILE A 547 -20.55 -49.62 -0.26
CA ILE A 547 -22.02 -49.49 -0.26
C ILE A 547 -22.49 -49.63 -1.71
N THR A 548 -23.28 -50.67 -1.98
CA THR A 548 -23.99 -50.86 -3.25
C THR A 548 -25.38 -50.26 -3.13
N ILE A 549 -25.69 -49.25 -3.94
CA ILE A 549 -27.06 -48.72 -4.09
C ILE A 549 -27.59 -49.10 -5.48
N ARG A 550 -28.83 -49.57 -5.49
CA ARG A 550 -29.62 -50.07 -6.62
C ARG A 550 -29.39 -49.32 -7.95
N GLY A 551 -28.90 -50.05 -8.96
CA GLY A 551 -29.48 -50.01 -10.31
C GLY A 551 -29.05 -48.91 -11.29
N LYS A 552 -28.10 -48.02 -10.99
CA LYS A 552 -27.49 -47.15 -12.01
C LYS A 552 -25.97 -47.06 -11.82
N LYS A 553 -25.22 -47.42 -12.87
CA LYS A 553 -23.76 -47.20 -12.94
C LYS A 553 -23.51 -45.70 -13.06
N THR A 554 -23.14 -45.05 -11.96
CA THR A 554 -22.58 -43.70 -11.98
C THR A 554 -21.07 -43.82 -11.85
N PHE A 555 -20.33 -43.45 -12.89
CA PHE A 555 -18.87 -43.32 -12.81
C PHE A 555 -18.56 -42.04 -12.03
N ALA A 556 -18.15 -42.16 -10.77
CA ALA A 556 -17.59 -41.05 -10.02
C ALA A 556 -16.11 -40.90 -10.41
N PHE A 557 -15.80 -39.96 -11.31
CA PHE A 557 -14.44 -39.45 -11.42
C PHE A 557 -14.18 -38.54 -10.22
N VAL A 558 -13.46 -39.05 -9.22
CA VAL A 558 -12.83 -38.19 -8.21
C VAL A 558 -11.58 -37.58 -8.84
N SER A 559 -11.75 -36.63 -9.75
CA SER A 559 -10.65 -35.74 -10.12
C SER A 559 -10.68 -34.58 -9.12
N ASN A 560 -9.68 -34.49 -8.26
CA ASN A 560 -9.53 -33.36 -7.35
C ASN A 560 -9.47 -32.06 -8.18
N PRO A 561 -10.50 -31.19 -8.13
CA PRO A 561 -10.59 -30.02 -9.01
C PRO A 561 -9.47 -29.00 -8.75
N LYS A 562 -8.79 -29.07 -7.60
CA LYS A 562 -7.57 -28.30 -7.29
C LYS A 562 -6.36 -28.68 -8.15
N ILE A 563 -6.43 -29.76 -8.93
CA ILE A 563 -5.33 -30.28 -9.77
C ILE A 563 -5.63 -30.09 -11.26
N PHE A 564 -6.90 -30.01 -11.67
CA PHE A 564 -7.30 -30.04 -13.08
C PHE A 564 -7.13 -28.70 -13.79
N LEU A 565 -7.57 -27.59 -13.17
CA LEU A 565 -7.39 -26.23 -13.70
C LEU A 565 -5.91 -25.88 -13.93
N PRO A 566 -5.01 -26.08 -12.94
CA PRO A 566 -3.56 -25.90 -13.10
C PRO A 566 -2.98 -26.48 -14.39
N LYS A 567 -3.30 -27.74 -14.69
CA LYS A 567 -2.75 -28.47 -15.85
C LYS A 567 -3.31 -27.98 -17.18
N LEU A 568 -4.59 -27.60 -17.23
CA LEU A 568 -5.21 -27.04 -18.43
C LEU A 568 -4.62 -25.65 -18.74
N PHE A 569 -4.38 -24.85 -17.70
CA PHE A 569 -3.72 -23.55 -17.81
C PHE A 569 -2.27 -23.65 -18.27
N THR A 570 -1.47 -24.57 -17.72
CA THR A 570 -0.09 -24.80 -18.21
C THR A 570 -0.07 -25.11 -19.71
N LYS A 571 -1.06 -25.86 -20.23
CA LYS A 571 -1.17 -26.14 -21.67
C LYS A 571 -1.52 -24.92 -22.50
N LEU A 572 -2.48 -24.10 -22.06
CA LEU A 572 -2.84 -22.85 -22.75
C LEU A 572 -1.64 -21.90 -22.83
N ILE A 573 -0.88 -21.80 -21.74
CA ILE A 573 0.28 -20.91 -21.65
C ILE A 573 1.44 -21.39 -22.51
N LYS A 574 1.77 -22.69 -22.49
CA LYS A 574 2.73 -23.27 -23.44
C LYS A 574 2.35 -23.02 -24.89
N ARG A 575 1.05 -22.98 -25.20
CA ARG A 575 0.57 -22.66 -26.55
C ARG A 575 0.71 -21.17 -26.86
N LEU A 576 0.44 -20.28 -25.91
CA LEU A 576 0.72 -18.84 -26.08
C LEU A 576 2.23 -18.55 -26.19
N GLU A 577 3.08 -19.34 -25.53
CA GLU A 577 4.54 -19.28 -25.66
C GLU A 577 4.98 -19.68 -27.07
N SER A 578 4.41 -20.75 -27.63
CA SER A 578 4.72 -21.22 -28.99
C SER A 578 4.42 -20.21 -30.11
N ILE A 579 3.57 -19.21 -29.85
CA ILE A 579 3.22 -18.15 -30.81
C ILE A 579 3.82 -16.79 -30.43
N GLY A 580 4.81 -16.77 -29.52
CA GLY A 580 5.55 -15.56 -29.14
C GLY A 580 4.79 -14.56 -28.28
N ILE A 581 3.61 -14.95 -27.76
CA ILE A 581 2.76 -14.08 -26.93
C ILE A 581 3.15 -14.18 -25.45
N ALA A 582 3.65 -15.35 -25.01
CA ALA A 582 4.17 -15.59 -23.66
C ALA A 582 5.66 -15.96 -23.67
N LYS A 583 6.41 -15.57 -22.63
CA LYS A 583 7.72 -16.15 -22.28
C LYS A 583 7.50 -16.97 -21.00
N SER A 584 8.27 -18.05 -20.85
CA SER A 584 8.16 -19.08 -19.80
C SER A 584 7.58 -18.55 -18.49
N MET A 585 6.39 -19.02 -18.14
CA MET A 585 5.91 -18.90 -16.77
C MET A 585 6.85 -19.68 -15.83
N PRO A 586 7.18 -19.17 -14.63
CA PRO A 586 7.98 -19.92 -13.65
C PRO A 586 7.38 -21.31 -13.40
N ALA A 587 8.19 -22.36 -13.43
CA ALA A 587 7.72 -23.74 -13.31
C ALA A 587 7.12 -24.07 -11.92
N ASP A 588 7.38 -23.22 -10.92
CA ASP A 588 7.03 -23.35 -9.50
C ASP A 588 5.68 -22.72 -9.11
N ILE A 589 4.88 -22.27 -10.09
CA ILE A 589 3.57 -21.59 -9.89
C ILE A 589 2.58 -22.36 -9.00
N PHE A 590 2.69 -23.68 -8.89
CA PHE A 590 1.77 -24.51 -8.08
C PHE A 590 2.32 -24.95 -6.73
N ASP A 591 3.59 -24.65 -6.42
CA ASP A 591 4.23 -24.98 -5.14
C ASP A 591 4.07 -23.88 -4.07
N GLN A 592 3.58 -22.69 -4.44
CA GLN A 592 3.21 -21.62 -3.49
C GLN A 592 2.01 -21.96 -2.58
N ARG A 593 1.54 -23.22 -2.57
CA ARG A 593 0.50 -23.71 -1.65
C ARG A 593 0.89 -23.60 -0.18
N ASN A 594 2.19 -23.57 0.12
CA ASN A 594 2.69 -23.47 1.49
C ASN A 594 2.73 -22.03 2.03
N ALA A 595 2.68 -21.00 1.17
CA ALA A 595 2.62 -19.59 1.61
C ALA A 595 1.19 -19.12 1.95
N LEU A 596 0.16 -19.92 1.62
CA LEU A 596 -1.26 -19.58 1.82
C LEU A 596 -1.93 -20.36 2.96
N LEU A 597 -1.17 -21.17 3.70
CA LEU A 597 -1.64 -21.87 4.89
C LEU A 597 -0.75 -21.46 6.06
N PRO A 598 -1.29 -20.99 7.20
CA PRO A 598 -0.47 -20.80 8.38
C PRO A 598 0.16 -22.15 8.75
N HIS A 599 1.48 -22.18 8.85
CA HIS A 599 2.20 -23.30 9.45
C HIS A 599 1.64 -23.50 10.87
N ARG A 600 0.81 -24.54 11.05
CA ARG A 600 0.61 -25.12 12.37
C ARG A 600 1.90 -25.88 12.70
N GLU A 601 2.73 -25.27 13.53
CA GLU A 601 3.90 -25.90 14.09
C GLU A 601 3.52 -27.15 14.89
N ASN A 602 4.21 -28.25 14.59
CA ASN A 602 4.65 -29.20 15.60
C ASN A 602 6.17 -29.05 15.67
N LEU A 603 6.65 -28.03 16.39
CA LEU A 603 8.04 -27.97 16.83
C LEU A 603 8.10 -28.62 18.22
N GLY A 604 8.57 -29.87 18.25
CA GLY A 604 9.02 -30.51 19.48
C GLY A 604 10.33 -29.88 19.96
N PRO A 605 10.68 -30.02 21.25
CA PRO A 605 11.79 -29.31 21.84
C PRO A 605 13.12 -29.98 21.46
N GLN A 606 13.92 -29.33 20.64
CA GLN A 606 15.38 -29.54 20.61
C GLN A 606 16.08 -28.19 20.45
N LEU A 607 16.22 -27.48 21.56
CA LEU A 607 17.27 -26.48 21.72
C LEU A 607 18.07 -26.87 22.97
N GLY A 608 19.28 -27.34 22.72
CA GLY A 608 20.29 -27.55 23.74
C GLY A 608 20.69 -26.21 24.33
N VAL A 609 20.63 -26.14 25.65
CA VAL A 609 21.10 -25.02 26.46
C VAL A 609 22.61 -24.87 26.27
N VAL A 610 23.04 -23.77 25.64
CA VAL A 610 24.42 -23.29 25.74
C VAL A 610 24.41 -22.15 26.76
N LYS A 611 25.11 -22.37 27.89
CA LYS A 611 25.33 -21.36 28.92
C LYS A 611 26.32 -20.28 28.41
N PRO A 612 26.16 -19.02 28.84
CA PRO A 612 27.17 -17.99 28.57
C PRO A 612 28.28 -18.07 29.62
N ASP A 613 29.51 -18.26 29.16
CA ASP A 613 30.70 -17.97 29.96
C ASP A 613 31.13 -16.52 29.71
N TYR A 614 31.21 -15.79 30.82
CA TYR A 614 31.89 -14.51 30.96
C TYR A 614 33.36 -14.62 30.56
N LEU A 615 33.92 -13.59 29.93
CA LEU A 615 35.32 -13.20 30.13
C LEU A 615 35.55 -11.75 29.71
N ASP A 616 36.13 -11.02 30.65
CA ASP A 616 36.59 -9.62 30.60
C ASP A 616 37.59 -9.34 29.47
N MET A 617 37.39 -8.23 28.75
CA MET A 617 38.37 -7.14 28.50
C MET A 617 37.76 -6.03 27.65
#